data_AF-A0A5D5ALU9-F1
#
_entry.id   AF-A0A5D5ALU9-F1
#
_cell.length_a   1.000
_cell.length_b   1.000
_cell.length_c   1.000
_cell.angle_alpha   90.00
_cell.angle_beta   90.00
_cell.angle_gamma   90.00
#
_symmetry.space_group_name_H-M   'P 1'
#
loop_
_entity.id
_entity.type
_entity.pdbx_description
1 polymer ?
#
loop_
_entity_poly.entity_id
_entity_poly.type
_entity_poly.pdbx_seq_one_letter_code
_entity_poly.pdbx_strand_id
1 'polypeptide(L)'
;MTEDATPLEHQVNTVHEHLSATAELPVERDASRWLGEAEAVASDAAAGDLEAETIRKRIGQVDRLLSEVDGTGHEEADDHVEAARRICREILEER
;
A
#
# COMPACT_ATOMS: atom_id res chain seq x y z
N MET A 1 12.88 -10.59 20.02
CA MET A 1 13.35 -9.19 20.04
C MET A 1 12.96 -8.67 18.68
N THR A 2 11.86 -7.95 18.55
CA THR A 2 11.60 -7.27 17.27
C THR A 2 12.58 -6.12 17.26
N GLU A 3 13.68 -6.35 16.55
CA GLU A 3 14.65 -5.34 16.16
C GLU A 3 13.87 -4.16 15.59
N ASP A 4 14.28 -2.95 15.94
CA ASP A 4 13.66 -1.69 15.51
C ASP A 4 13.39 -1.79 14.00
N ALA A 5 12.11 -1.91 13.61
CA ALA A 5 11.75 -2.06 12.20
C ALA A 5 12.32 -0.85 11.47
N THR A 6 13.02 -1.08 10.36
CA THR A 6 13.63 0.01 9.62
C THR A 6 12.54 1.02 9.19
N PRO A 7 12.89 2.30 8.97
CA PRO A 7 11.94 3.29 8.50
C PRO A 7 11.14 2.82 7.27
N LEU A 8 11.83 2.12 6.36
CA LEU A 8 11.23 1.51 5.17
C LEU A 8 10.20 0.44 5.53
N GLU A 9 10.52 -0.49 6.43
CA GLU A 9 9.57 -1.51 6.90
C GLU A 9 8.35 -0.87 7.59
N HIS A 10 8.57 0.21 8.34
CA HIS A 10 7.50 0.94 8.99
C HIS A 10 6.56 1.60 7.96
N GLN A 11 7.11 2.27 6.94
CA GLN A 11 6.34 2.89 5.86
C GLN A 11 5.56 1.84 5.06
N VAL A 12 6.16 0.70 4.75
CA VAL A 12 5.51 -0.40 4.01
C VAL A 12 4.36 -1.01 4.82
N ASN A 13 4.55 -1.20 6.13
CA ASN A 13 3.47 -1.62 7.02
C ASN A 13 2.32 -0.61 7.02
N THR A 14 2.62 0.68 7.08
CA THR A 14 1.59 1.73 7.02
C THR A 14 0.84 1.73 5.68
N VAL A 15 1.51 1.49 4.55
CA VAL A 15 0.83 1.29 3.25
C VAL A 15 -0.14 0.11 3.35
N HIS A 16 0.31 -1.04 3.85
CA HIS A 16 -0.53 -2.23 4.01
C HIS A 16 -1.73 -1.96 4.93
N GLU A 17 -1.55 -1.25 6.05
CA GLU A 17 -2.65 -0.89 6.97
C GLU A 17 -3.71 -0.02 6.29
N HIS A 18 -3.31 0.99 5.51
CA HIS A 18 -4.27 1.81 4.77
C HIS A 18 -5.04 0.98 3.74
N LEU A 19 -4.38 0.08 3.01
CA LEU A 19 -5.04 -0.77 2.03
C LEU A 19 -5.99 -1.77 2.69
N SER A 20 -5.59 -2.38 3.80
CA SER A 20 -6.44 -3.31 4.55
C SER A 20 -7.69 -2.63 5.12
N ALA A 21 -7.57 -1.38 5.59
CA ALA A 21 -8.73 -0.60 6.04
C ALA A 21 -9.78 -0.40 4.93
N THR A 22 -9.37 -0.31 3.66
CA THR A 22 -10.34 -0.20 2.55
C THR A 22 -11.21 -1.45 2.38
N ALA A 23 -10.74 -2.62 2.82
CA ALA A 23 -11.51 -3.87 2.74
C ALA A 23 -12.69 -3.91 3.73
N GLU A 24 -12.66 -3.07 4.77
CA GLU A 24 -13.76 -2.94 5.75
C GLU A 24 -14.82 -1.93 5.30
N LEU A 25 -14.60 -1.24 4.18
CA LEU A 25 -15.44 -0.15 3.69
C LEU A 25 -16.27 -0.55 2.45
N PRO A 26 -17.44 0.09 2.23
CA PRO A 26 -18.33 -0.24 1.12
C PRO A 26 -17.85 0.38 -0.20
N VAL A 27 -16.71 -0.11 -0.70
CA VAL A 27 -16.10 0.36 -1.95
C VAL A 27 -16.77 -0.22 -3.20
N GLU A 28 -16.68 0.49 -4.33
CA GLU A 28 -17.18 0.02 -5.62
C GLU A 28 -16.43 -1.24 -6.11
N ARG A 29 -17.14 -2.13 -6.80
CA ARG A 29 -16.61 -3.43 -7.24
C ARG A 29 -15.40 -3.31 -8.16
N ASP A 30 -15.37 -2.28 -9.02
CA ASP A 30 -14.26 -2.06 -9.94
C ASP A 30 -12.99 -1.65 -9.17
N ALA A 31 -13.13 -0.82 -8.13
CA ALA A 31 -12.03 -0.46 -7.23
C ALA A 31 -11.57 -1.65 -6.37
N SER A 32 -12.49 -2.47 -5.83
CA SER A 32 -12.15 -3.60 -4.95
C SER A 32 -11.10 -4.53 -5.56
N ARG A 33 -11.16 -4.75 -6.88
CA ARG A 33 -10.20 -5.63 -7.56
C ARG A 33 -8.78 -5.09 -7.45
N TRP A 34 -8.59 -3.81 -7.72
CA TRP A 34 -7.29 -3.16 -7.67
C TRP A 34 -6.78 -3.04 -6.23
N LEU A 35 -7.66 -2.68 -5.30
CA LEU A 35 -7.32 -2.55 -3.87
C LEU A 35 -6.88 -3.88 -3.26
N GLY A 36 -7.59 -4.98 -3.55
CA GLY A 36 -7.22 -6.30 -3.04
C GLY A 36 -5.89 -6.81 -3.61
N GLU A 37 -5.59 -6.53 -4.88
CA GLU A 37 -4.28 -6.88 -5.45
C GLU A 37 -3.16 -6.02 -4.85
N ALA A 38 -3.41 -4.71 -4.68
CA ALA A 38 -2.46 -3.80 -4.04
C ALA A 38 -2.17 -4.21 -2.59
N GLU A 39 -3.20 -4.56 -1.82
CA GLU A 39 -3.08 -5.04 -0.43
C GLU A 39 -2.22 -6.29 -0.37
N ALA A 40 -2.48 -7.28 -1.22
CA ALA A 40 -1.71 -8.53 -1.26
C ALA A 40 -0.22 -8.28 -1.55
N VAL A 41 0.10 -7.35 -2.47
CA VAL A 41 1.48 -6.97 -2.79
C VAL A 41 2.13 -6.20 -1.63
N ALA A 42 1.40 -5.31 -0.96
CA ALA A 42 1.89 -4.59 0.20
C ALA A 42 2.14 -5.51 1.40
N SER A 43 1.27 -6.50 1.59
CA SER A 43 1.41 -7.55 2.60
C SER A 43 2.66 -8.40 2.37
N ASP A 44 2.92 -8.81 1.11
CA ASP A 44 4.17 -9.49 0.71
C ASP A 44 5.40 -8.63 1.03
N ALA A 45 5.33 -7.33 0.74
CA ALA A 45 6.41 -6.39 1.05
C ALA A 45 6.64 -6.20 2.57
N ALA A 46 5.58 -6.29 3.37
CA ALA A 46 5.60 -6.11 4.82
C ALA A 46 6.02 -7.37 5.60
N ALA A 47 6.05 -8.54 4.97
CA ALA A 47 6.29 -9.83 5.63
C ALA A 47 7.70 -9.99 6.27
N GLY A 48 8.60 -9.02 6.10
CA GLY A 48 9.83 -8.89 6.88
C GLY A 48 10.86 -9.98 6.61
N ASP A 49 11.45 -9.99 5.41
CA ASP A 49 12.75 -10.65 5.08
C ASP A 49 13.26 -10.20 3.70
N LEU A 50 12.80 -9.04 3.21
CA LEU A 50 13.06 -8.61 1.84
C LEU A 50 14.13 -7.53 1.81
N GLU A 51 15.01 -7.63 0.82
CA GLU A 51 15.99 -6.58 0.54
C GLU A 51 15.28 -5.27 0.14
N ALA A 52 15.84 -4.13 0.52
CA ALA A 52 15.23 -2.81 0.28
C ALA A 52 14.92 -2.53 -1.20
N GLU A 53 15.71 -3.05 -2.13
CA GLU A 53 15.42 -2.96 -3.57
C GLU A 53 14.18 -3.77 -3.97
N THR A 54 14.00 -4.96 -3.39
CA THR A 54 12.81 -5.80 -3.60
C THR A 54 11.57 -5.13 -3.02
N ILE A 55 11.66 -4.56 -1.82
CA ILE A 55 10.59 -3.78 -1.20
C ILE A 55 10.17 -2.62 -2.12
N ARG A 56 11.11 -1.80 -2.59
CA ARG A 56 10.81 -0.69 -3.50
C ARG A 56 10.17 -1.16 -4.80
N LYS A 57 10.60 -2.30 -5.34
CA LYS A 57 9.98 -2.90 -6.53
C LYS A 57 8.52 -3.30 -6.27
N ARG A 58 8.21 -3.87 -5.10
CA ARG A 58 6.84 -4.18 -4.68
C ARG A 58 6.00 -2.92 -4.51
N ILE A 59 6.55 -1.90 -3.84
CA ILE A 59 5.85 -0.62 -3.66
C ILE A 59 5.60 0.08 -5.01
N GLY A 60 6.52 -0.01 -5.97
CA GLY A 60 6.26 0.49 -7.33
C GLY A 60 5.16 -0.28 -8.07
N GLN A 61 4.93 -1.54 -7.73
CA GLN A 61 3.76 -2.29 -8.22
C GLN A 61 2.48 -1.82 -7.53
N VAL A 62 2.50 -1.59 -6.21
CA VAL A 62 1.37 -1.02 -5.45
C VAL A 62 0.96 0.33 -6.03
N ASP A 63 1.91 1.27 -6.22
CA ASP A 63 1.63 2.59 -6.78
C ASP A 63 0.94 2.51 -8.16
N ARG A 64 1.41 1.61 -9.03
CA ARG A 64 0.76 1.35 -10.33
C ARG A 64 -0.65 0.78 -10.19
N LEU A 65 -0.86 -0.17 -9.29
CA LEU A 65 -2.22 -0.72 -9.07
C LEU A 65 -3.16 0.36 -8.56
N LEU A 66 -2.68 1.19 -7.63
CA LEU A 66 -3.46 2.30 -7.11
C LEU A 66 -3.74 3.35 -8.18
N SER A 67 -2.88 3.57 -9.17
CA SER A 67 -3.18 4.52 -10.25
C SER A 67 -4.37 4.14 -11.13
N GLU A 68 -4.79 2.88 -11.13
CA GLU A 68 -6.00 2.40 -11.84
C GLU A 68 -7.30 2.63 -11.06
N VAL A 69 -7.21 3.14 -9.81
CA VAL A 69 -8.37 3.48 -8.98
C VAL A 69 -8.77 4.93 -9.23
N ASP A 70 -9.78 5.17 -10.06
CA ASP A 70 -10.32 6.52 -10.30
C ASP A 70 -11.11 7.08 -9.10
N GLY A 71 -11.53 6.20 -8.19
CA GLY A 71 -12.26 6.50 -6.96
C GLY A 71 -12.86 5.21 -6.40
N THR A 72 -13.22 5.21 -5.12
CA THR A 72 -13.79 4.05 -4.43
C THR A 72 -15.30 4.17 -4.20
N GLY A 73 -15.87 5.36 -4.44
CA GLY A 73 -17.26 5.68 -4.12
C GLY A 73 -17.52 5.89 -2.62
N HIS A 74 -16.47 5.92 -1.79
CA HIS A 74 -16.55 6.12 -0.35
C HIS A 74 -15.42 7.04 0.13
N GLU A 75 -15.77 8.21 0.67
CA GLU A 75 -14.80 9.27 1.03
C GLU A 75 -13.68 8.76 1.95
N GLU A 76 -14.00 8.00 2.98
CA GLU A 76 -12.99 7.45 3.89
C GLU A 76 -12.06 6.44 3.19
N ALA A 77 -12.57 5.67 2.22
CA ALA A 77 -11.73 4.72 1.48
C ALA A 77 -10.83 5.47 0.50
N ASP A 78 -11.31 6.56 -0.10
CA ASP A 78 -10.50 7.46 -0.91
C ASP A 78 -9.36 8.08 -0.08
N ASP A 79 -9.63 8.51 1.16
CA ASP A 79 -8.59 9.01 2.08
C ASP A 79 -7.50 7.97 2.36
N HIS A 80 -7.89 6.72 2.61
CA HIS A 80 -6.94 5.61 2.78
C HIS A 80 -6.11 5.36 1.51
N VAL A 81 -6.74 5.38 0.32
CA VAL A 81 -6.04 5.20 -0.97
C VAL A 81 -5.06 6.36 -1.23
N GLU A 82 -5.47 7.60 -1.00
CA GLU A 82 -4.61 8.77 -1.14
C GLU A 82 -3.44 8.74 -0.16
N ALA A 83 -3.68 8.29 1.08
CA ALA A 83 -2.62 8.12 2.06
C ALA A 83 -1.61 7.05 1.65
N ALA A 84 -2.07 5.89 1.20
CA ALA A 84 -1.22 4.83 0.68
C ALA A 84 -0.38 5.30 -0.52
N ARG A 85 -1.00 5.99 -1.50
CA ARG A 85 -0.29 6.56 -2.66
C ARG A 85 0.81 7.53 -2.26
N ARG A 86 0.56 8.39 -1.26
CA ARG A 86 1.56 9.36 -0.77
C ARG A 86 2.78 8.65 -0.23
N ILE A 87 2.59 7.67 0.64
CA ILE A 87 3.69 6.91 1.27
C ILE A 87 4.43 6.08 0.22
N CYS A 88 3.73 5.49 -0.76
CA CYS A 88 4.39 4.79 -1.86
C CYS A 88 5.36 5.70 -2.63
N ARG A 89 4.95 6.94 -2.92
CA ARG A 89 5.82 7.91 -3.60
C ARG A 89 7.02 8.30 -2.74
N GLU A 90 6.81 8.58 -1.45
CA GLU A 90 7.90 8.87 -0.51
C GLU A 90 8.98 7.77 -0.55
N ILE A 91 8.58 6.49 -0.41
CA ILE A 91 9.49 5.34 -0.49
C ILE A 91 10.25 5.27 -1.83
N LEU A 92 9.59 5.61 -2.94
CA LEU A 92 10.18 5.55 -4.29
C LEU A 92 11.10 6.73 -4.60
N GLU A 93 10.89 7.87 -3.93
CA GLU A 93 11.73 9.07 -4.04
C GLU A 93 12.99 8.97 -3.15
N GLU A 94 12.89 8.24 -2.03
CA GLU A 94 13.99 7.92 -1.12
C GLU A 94 14.96 6.88 -1.74
N ARG A 95 16.04 7.38 -2.37
CA ARG A 95 17.11 6.56 -2.98
C ARG A 95 18.07 5.97 -1.96
#